data_AF-A0A8H1L440-F1
#
_entry.id   AF-A0A8H1L440-F1
#
_cell.length_a   1.000
_cell.length_b   1.000
_cell.length_c   1.000
_cell.angle_alpha   90.00
_cell.angle_beta   90.00
_cell.angle_gamma   90.00
#
_symmetry.space_group_name_H-M   'P 1'
#
loop_
_entity.id
_entity.type
_entity.pdbx_description
1 polymer ?
#
loop_
_entity_poly.entity_id
_entity_poly.type
_entity_poly.pdbx_seq_one_letter_code
_entity_poly.pdbx_strand_id
1 'polypeptide(L)' 'WFRVPMDIQREVWPTEEYELAKSLVDTSLPESDLFAGIRDNA' A
#
# COMPACT_ATOMS: atom_id res chain seq x y z
N TRP A 1 10.60 20.85 6.93
CA TRP A 1 9.86 19.75 6.29
C TRP A 1 10.71 19.20 5.16
N PHE A 2 11.00 17.89 5.16
CA PHE A 2 11.68 17.20 4.07
C PHE A 2 10.65 16.59 3.10
N ARG A 3 10.73 16.94 1.81
CA ARG A 3 10.01 16.28 0.72
C ARG A 3 10.99 15.99 -0.40
N VAL A 4 10.90 14.78 -0.94
CA VAL A 4 11.56 14.41 -2.19
C VAL A 4 10.58 14.69 -3.33
N PRO A 5 11.01 15.27 -4.47
CA PRO A 5 10.16 15.38 -5.64
C PRO A 5 9.63 14.01 -6.08
N MET A 6 8.35 13.94 -6.46
CA MET A 6 7.70 12.67 -6.80
C MET A 6 8.39 11.94 -7.95
N ASP A 7 8.93 12.67 -8.93
CA ASP A 7 9.65 12.07 -10.06
C ASP A 7 10.92 11.34 -9.60
N ILE A 8 11.68 11.94 -8.67
CA ILE A 8 12.90 11.34 -8.09
C ILE A 8 12.55 10.14 -7.21
N GLN A 9 11.50 10.24 -6.39
CA GLN A 9 11.05 9.12 -5.57
C GLN A 9 10.67 7.94 -6.46
N ARG A 10 9.89 8.16 -7.52
CA ARG A 10 9.49 7.10 -8.45
C ARG A 10 10.65 6.50 -9.23
N GLU A 11 11.68 7.29 -9.53
CA GLU A 11 12.89 6.80 -10.21
C GLU A 11 13.76 5.94 -9.29
N VAL A 12 14.03 6.39 -8.07
CA VAL A 12 15.01 5.76 -7.16
C VAL A 12 14.36 4.75 -6.20
N TRP A 13 13.09 4.97 -5.83
CA TRP A 13 12.33 4.17 -4.87
C TRP A 13 10.87 3.97 -5.34
N PRO A 14 10.65 3.15 -6.38
CA PRO A 14 9.37 3.04 -7.07
C PRO A 14 8.26 2.36 -6.26
N THR A 15 8.63 1.61 -5.22
CA THR A 15 7.71 0.81 -4.41
C THR A 15 7.62 1.35 -3.01
N GLU A 16 6.42 1.38 -2.45
CA GLU A 16 6.22 1.70 -1.05
C GLU A 16 6.00 0.42 -0.24
N GLU A 17 6.47 0.45 1.01
CA GLU A 17 6.30 -0.64 1.97
C GLU A 17 5.12 -0.29 2.87
N TYR A 18 4.25 -1.26 3.09
CA TYR A 18 3.06 -1.13 3.92
C TYR A 18 3.03 -2.26 4.94
N GLU A 19 2.47 -1.98 6.12
CA GLU A 19 2.27 -2.97 7.18
C GLU A 19 0.78 -3.03 7.54
N LEU A 20 0.24 -4.25 7.63
CA LEU A 20 -1.13 -4.48 8.06
C LEU A 20 -1.28 -4.21 9.57
N ALA A 21 -1.69 -3.00 9.93
CA ALA A 21 -1.91 -2.63 11.33
C ALA A 21 -3.20 -3.22 11.91
N LYS A 22 -4.26 -3.30 11.09
CA LYS A 22 -5.58 -3.84 11.49
C LYS A 22 -6.39 -4.20 10.25
N SER A 23 -7.04 -5.37 10.27
CA SER A 23 -8.03 -5.76 9.27
C SER A 23 -9.44 -5.82 9.85
N LEU A 24 -10.43 -5.46 9.04
CA LEU A 24 -11.87 -5.64 9.32
C LEU A 24 -12.49 -6.73 8.44
N VAL A 25 -11.70 -7.32 7.55
CA VAL A 25 -12.07 -8.40 6.64
C VAL A 25 -11.14 -9.58 6.87
N ASP A 26 -11.53 -10.78 6.41
CA ASP A 26 -10.63 -11.92 6.47
C ASP A 26 -9.40 -11.68 5.58
N THR A 27 -8.21 -12.03 6.06
CA THR A 27 -6.94 -11.71 5.38
C THR A 27 -5.92 -12.80 5.64
N SER A 28 -5.22 -13.23 4.57
CA SER A 28 -4.11 -14.18 4.65
C SER A 28 -2.79 -13.49 4.37
N LEU A 29 -1.77 -13.79 5.17
CA LEU A 29 -0.40 -13.29 4.97
C LEU A 29 0.45 -14.30 4.17
N PRO A 30 1.34 -13.84 3.26
CA PRO A 30 1.49 -12.46 2.81
C PRO A 30 0.33 -12.01 1.90
N GLU A 31 -0.03 -10.72 1.95
CA GLU A 31 -1.05 -10.14 1.07
C GLU A 31 -0.52 -10.01 -0.35
N SER A 32 -1.37 -10.32 -1.35
CA SER A 32 -1.09 -10.07 -2.77
C SER A 32 -1.79 -8.83 -3.30
N ASP A 33 -2.70 -8.26 -2.52
CA ASP A 33 -3.60 -7.19 -2.92
C ASP A 33 -4.22 -6.49 -1.71
N LEU A 34 -3.82 -5.24 -1.47
CA LEU A 34 -4.27 -4.43 -0.32
C LEU A 34 -5.77 -4.07 -0.37
N PHE A 35 -6.44 -4.28 -1.50
CA PHE A 35 -7.85 -3.94 -1.68
C PHE A 35 -8.78 -5.16 -1.74
N ALA A 36 -8.25 -6.37 -1.49
CA ALA A 36 -9.06 -7.57 -1.40
C ALA A 36 -10.16 -7.40 -0.34
N GLY A 37 -11.42 -7.68 -0.71
CA GLY A 37 -12.57 -7.59 0.21
C GLY A 37 -13.23 -6.21 0.37
N ILE A 38 -12.75 -5.15 -0.31
CA ILE A 38 -13.34 -3.79 -0.17
C ILE A 38 -13.67 -3.08 -1.50
N ARG A 39 -13.55 -3.74 -2.66
CA ARG A 39 -13.76 -3.13 -3.99
C ARG A 39 -15.20 -2.76 -4.31
N ASP A 40 -16.18 -3.41 -3.69
CA ASP A 40 -17.60 -3.20 -4.00
C ASP A 40 -18.17 -1.89 -3.42
N ASN A 41 -17.35 -1.11 -2.71
CA ASN A 41 -17.73 0.17 -2.09
C ASN A 41 -17.19 1.41 -2.86
N ALA A 42 -16.69 1.24 -4.09
CA ALA A 42 -16.08 2.30 -4.90
C ALA A 42 -17.09 3.08 -5.77
#